data_AF-A0A6C2UN69-F1
#
_entry.id   AF-A0A6C2UN69-F1
#
_cell.length_a   1.000
_cell.length_b   1.000
_cell.length_c   1.000
_cell.angle_alpha   90.00
_cell.angle_beta   90.00
_cell.angle_gamma   90.00
#
_symmetry.space_group_name_H-M   'P 1'
#
loop_
_entity.id
_entity.type
_entity.pdbx_description
1 polymer ?
#
loop_
_entity_poly.entity_id
_entity_poly.type
_entity_poly.pdbx_seq_one_letter_code
_entity_poly.pdbx_strand_id
1 'polypeptide(L)'
;METPEVHIMDKIEWQIFGTLTFKKERMPHHHRLKMWYAEVRTLAKWQHVYFPELLWALRFEHGELTGRPHFHCLIGGLPKAAVSGATKIRRAGGSWDVVNRTCHAMYAKWARMGLKESDPKDRISQFSLYDSRLNGGAYILKCLGVDESRLSKDIYETAKFNWEADELTLSESVTRVVSAYLASQSNGKLKRMHDREQRDV
;
A
#
# COMPACT_ATOMS: atom_id res chain seq x y z
N MET A 1 -2.42 6.83 20.46
CA MET A 1 -2.58 8.10 19.73
C MET A 1 -2.20 7.81 18.29
N GLU A 2 -3.16 7.87 17.36
CA GLU A 2 -2.87 7.74 15.92
C GLU A 2 -1.93 8.86 15.47
N THR A 3 -0.89 8.54 14.71
CA THR A 3 0.01 9.57 14.18
C THR A 3 -0.70 10.39 13.10
N PRO A 4 -0.41 11.70 12.95
CA PRO A 4 -1.02 12.54 11.90
C PRO A 4 -0.87 11.95 10.50
N GLU A 5 0.22 11.25 10.23
CA GLU A 5 0.50 10.57 8.97
C GLU A 5 -0.49 9.43 8.71
N VAL A 6 -0.82 8.64 9.72
CA VAL A 6 -1.80 7.54 9.59
C VAL A 6 -3.19 8.10 9.28
N HIS A 7 -3.61 9.13 10.03
CA HIS A 7 -4.90 9.78 9.82
C HIS A 7 -5.04 10.37 8.41
N ILE A 8 -3.95 10.83 7.80
CA ILE A 8 -3.97 11.37 6.43
C ILE A 8 -3.96 10.26 5.39
N MET A 9 -3.20 9.19 5.63
CA MET A 9 -3.16 8.02 4.76
C MET A 9 -4.54 7.36 4.64
N ASP A 10 -5.34 7.38 5.71
CA ASP A 10 -6.74 6.89 5.71
C ASP A 10 -7.70 7.77 4.90
N LYS A 11 -7.32 9.02 4.61
CA LYS A 11 -8.13 9.95 3.80
C LYS A 11 -7.86 9.82 2.31
N ILE A 12 -6.81 9.09 1.92
CA ILE A 12 -6.51 8.85 0.52
C ILE A 12 -7.50 7.79 0.01
N GLU A 13 -8.12 8.06 -1.15
CA GLU A 13 -8.97 7.10 -1.84
C GLU A 13 -8.09 6.01 -2.50
N TRP A 14 -7.66 5.05 -1.68
CA TRP A 14 -6.96 3.87 -2.16
C TRP A 14 -7.91 2.99 -2.97
N GLN A 15 -7.37 2.43 -4.05
CA GLN A 15 -8.13 1.72 -5.07
C GLN A 15 -7.69 0.27 -5.24
N ILE A 16 -6.40 -0.01 -5.07
CA ILE A 16 -5.83 -1.35 -5.19
C ILE A 16 -4.97 -1.62 -3.96
N PHE A 17 -5.08 -2.84 -3.43
CA PHE A 17 -4.18 -3.42 -2.46
C PHE A 17 -3.38 -4.56 -3.09
N GLY A 18 -2.12 -4.70 -2.69
CA GLY A 18 -1.28 -5.81 -3.11
C GLY A 18 -0.48 -6.41 -1.96
N THR A 19 -0.31 -7.72 -2.01
CA THR A 19 0.68 -8.47 -1.21
C THR A 19 1.58 -9.18 -2.19
N LEU A 20 2.89 -8.98 -2.11
CA LEU A 20 3.86 -9.37 -3.13
C LEU A 20 5.02 -10.12 -2.49
N THR A 21 4.88 -11.43 -2.35
CA THR A 21 5.91 -12.30 -1.77
C THR A 21 7.02 -12.62 -2.77
N PHE A 22 8.27 -12.53 -2.33
CA PHE A 22 9.44 -12.85 -3.15
C PHE A 22 9.87 -14.32 -2.98
N LYS A 23 10.23 -14.98 -4.09
CA LYS A 23 10.71 -16.37 -4.10
C LYS A 23 12.07 -16.54 -3.40
N LYS A 24 12.99 -15.60 -3.63
CA LYS A 24 14.39 -15.67 -3.15
C LYS A 24 14.60 -14.68 -2.01
N GLU A 25 14.87 -15.21 -0.82
CA GLU A 25 15.41 -14.45 0.32
C GLU A 25 16.67 -13.66 -0.10
N ARG A 26 17.51 -14.25 -0.97
CA ARG A 26 18.76 -13.67 -1.49
C ARG A 26 18.61 -12.55 -2.53
N MET A 27 17.41 -12.15 -2.97
CA MET A 27 17.30 -11.00 -3.87
C MET A 27 17.70 -9.73 -3.10
N PRO A 28 18.66 -8.90 -3.55
CA PRO A 28 18.98 -7.67 -2.85
C PRO A 28 17.78 -6.73 -2.79
N HIS A 29 17.60 -6.01 -1.68
CA HIS A 29 16.45 -5.12 -1.48
C HIS A 29 16.28 -4.10 -2.63
N HIS A 30 17.38 -3.51 -3.11
CA HIS A 30 17.33 -2.57 -4.24
C HIS A 30 16.81 -3.18 -5.56
N HIS A 31 16.99 -4.49 -5.79
CA HIS A 31 16.40 -5.16 -6.95
C HIS A 31 14.89 -5.32 -6.78
N ARG A 32 14.41 -5.61 -5.56
CA ARG A 32 12.98 -5.67 -5.24
C ARG A 32 12.32 -4.31 -5.49
N LEU A 33 12.94 -3.22 -5.04
CA LEU A 33 12.46 -1.86 -5.32
C LEU A 33 12.43 -1.57 -6.82
N LYS A 34 13.47 -1.91 -7.58
CA LYS A 34 13.48 -1.74 -9.05
C LYS A 34 12.29 -2.47 -9.71
N MET A 35 11.97 -3.68 -9.25
CA MET A 35 10.81 -4.43 -9.73
C MET A 35 9.49 -3.73 -9.39
N TRP A 36 9.36 -3.20 -8.17
CA TRP A 36 8.22 -2.38 -7.78
C TRP A 36 8.07 -1.14 -8.67
N TYR A 37 9.13 -0.36 -8.86
CA TYR A 37 9.11 0.81 -9.74
C TYR A 37 8.73 0.44 -11.18
N ALA A 38 9.21 -0.69 -11.69
CA ALA A 38 8.81 -1.19 -13.01
C ALA A 38 7.32 -1.59 -13.05
N GLU A 39 6.75 -2.09 -11.95
CA GLU A 39 5.31 -2.35 -11.81
C GLU A 39 4.49 -1.07 -11.87
N VAL A 40 4.74 -0.11 -10.98
CA VAL A 40 3.94 1.13 -10.91
C VAL A 40 4.12 2.04 -12.13
N ARG A 41 5.31 2.07 -12.75
CA ARG A 41 5.51 2.81 -14.02
C ARG A 41 4.72 2.19 -15.18
N THR A 42 4.63 0.86 -15.21
CA THR A 42 3.85 0.18 -16.24
C THR A 42 2.37 0.38 -16.01
N LEU A 43 1.90 0.31 -14.76
CA LEU A 43 0.52 0.62 -14.41
C LEU A 43 0.14 2.04 -14.84
N ALA A 44 0.97 3.04 -14.51
CA ALA A 44 0.76 4.42 -14.93
C ALA A 44 0.61 4.53 -16.45
N LYS A 45 1.50 3.86 -17.21
CA LYS A 45 1.41 3.80 -18.68
C LYS A 45 0.13 3.13 -19.18
N TRP A 46 -0.26 2.00 -18.59
CA TRP A 46 -1.48 1.26 -18.99
C TRP A 46 -2.76 2.05 -18.73
N GLN A 47 -2.79 2.82 -17.65
CA GLN A 47 -3.96 3.59 -17.24
C GLN A 47 -3.89 5.05 -17.70
N HIS A 48 -2.89 5.41 -18.51
CA HIS A 48 -2.67 6.76 -19.02
C HIS A 48 -2.61 7.83 -17.92
N VAL A 49 -2.00 7.49 -16.78
CA VAL A 49 -1.77 8.39 -15.64
C VAL A 49 -0.34 8.91 -15.71
N TYR A 50 -0.16 10.21 -15.46
CA TYR A 50 1.18 10.77 -15.30
C TYR A 50 1.85 10.17 -14.06
N PHE A 51 2.98 9.46 -14.22
CA PHE A 51 3.57 8.66 -13.14
C PHE A 51 3.78 9.43 -11.82
N PRO A 52 4.26 10.70 -11.81
CA PRO A 52 4.37 11.49 -10.60
C PRO A 52 3.07 11.86 -9.90
N GLU A 53 1.90 11.65 -10.53
CA GLU A 53 0.56 11.83 -9.94
C GLU A 53 -0.03 10.53 -9.40
N LEU A 54 0.48 9.37 -9.83
CA LEU A 54 0.03 8.08 -9.30
C LEU A 54 0.37 7.99 -7.81
N LEU A 55 -0.64 7.76 -6.97
CA LEU A 55 -0.48 7.61 -5.53
C LEU A 55 -0.11 6.16 -5.23
N TRP A 56 0.97 5.94 -4.50
CA TRP A 56 1.28 4.61 -4.01
C TRP A 56 2.04 4.63 -2.69
N ALA A 57 1.81 3.61 -1.87
CA ALA A 57 2.57 3.31 -0.67
C ALA A 57 3.05 1.86 -0.73
N LEU A 58 4.27 1.62 -0.26
CA LEU A 58 4.91 0.32 -0.26
C LEU A 58 5.49 0.05 1.12
N ARG A 59 5.07 -1.03 1.77
CA ARG A 59 5.68 -1.54 3.00
C ARG A 59 6.50 -2.77 2.67
N PHE A 60 7.74 -2.82 3.15
CA PHE A 60 8.57 -4.01 3.15
C PHE A 60 8.52 -4.69 4.52
N GLU A 61 8.35 -6.01 4.49
CA GLU A 61 8.21 -6.86 5.67
C GLU A 61 8.85 -8.23 5.43
N HIS A 62 9.13 -8.95 6.50
CA HIS A 62 9.44 -10.39 6.47
C HIS A 62 8.27 -11.20 7.05
N GLY A 63 7.79 -12.21 6.31
CA GLY A 63 6.69 -13.08 6.72
C GLY A 63 6.98 -13.86 8.00
N GLU A 64 6.02 -13.84 8.94
CA GLU A 64 6.19 -14.35 10.31
C GLU A 64 6.45 -15.87 10.38
N LEU A 65 5.87 -16.65 9.47
CA LEU A 65 5.98 -18.12 9.48
C LEU A 65 7.15 -18.66 8.65
N THR A 66 7.63 -17.89 7.66
CA THR A 66 8.58 -18.38 6.67
C THR A 66 9.82 -17.49 6.50
N GLY A 67 9.88 -16.35 7.19
CA GLY A 67 10.93 -15.33 7.03
C GLY A 67 10.98 -14.70 5.64
N ARG A 68 9.95 -14.90 4.80
CA ARG A 68 10.04 -14.54 3.38
C ARG A 68 9.81 -13.04 3.21
N PRO A 69 10.68 -12.32 2.49
CA PRO A 69 10.44 -10.93 2.20
C PRO A 69 9.18 -10.78 1.36
N HIS A 70 8.33 -9.83 1.72
CA HIS A 70 7.15 -9.46 0.97
C HIS A 70 6.96 -7.95 0.96
N PHE A 71 6.33 -7.45 -0.10
CA PHE A 71 5.81 -6.10 -0.10
C PHE A 71 4.30 -6.10 0.12
N HIS A 72 3.82 -5.17 0.93
CA HIS A 72 2.44 -4.72 0.89
C HIS A 72 2.37 -3.40 0.15
N CYS A 73 1.35 -3.19 -0.66
CA CYS A 73 1.17 -1.92 -1.35
C CYS A 73 -0.27 -1.44 -1.40
N LEU A 74 -0.40 -0.12 -1.41
CA LEU A 74 -1.63 0.60 -1.71
C LEU A 74 -1.38 1.45 -2.94
N ILE A 75 -2.38 1.53 -3.83
CA ILE A 75 -2.33 2.35 -5.04
C ILE A 75 -3.64 3.11 -5.19
N GLY A 76 -3.55 4.39 -5.53
CA GLY A 76 -4.67 5.30 -5.77
C GLY A 76 -4.36 6.28 -6.91
N GLY A 77 -5.31 7.16 -7.22
CA GLY A 77 -5.18 8.13 -8.32
C GLY A 77 -5.34 7.52 -9.71
N LEU A 78 -5.92 6.32 -9.80
CA LEU A 78 -6.29 5.67 -11.06
C LEU A 78 -7.65 6.18 -11.56
N PRO A 79 -7.88 6.24 -12.88
CA PRO A 79 -9.20 6.50 -13.43
C PRO A 79 -10.22 5.46 -12.94
N LYS A 80 -11.47 5.87 -12.69
CA LYS A 80 -12.53 4.94 -12.22
C LYS A 80 -12.67 3.70 -13.11
N ALA A 81 -12.51 3.86 -14.43
CA ALA A 81 -12.55 2.75 -15.39
C ALA A 81 -11.50 1.65 -15.11
N ALA A 82 -10.35 2.01 -14.51
CA ALA A 82 -9.30 1.06 -14.16
C ALA A 82 -9.74 0.05 -13.08
N VAL A 83 -10.65 0.46 -12.19
CA VAL A 83 -11.15 -0.37 -11.09
C VAL A 83 -12.54 -0.97 -11.34
N SER A 84 -13.28 -0.45 -12.32
CA SER A 84 -14.58 -1.00 -12.71
C SER A 84 -14.51 -2.20 -13.67
N GLY A 85 -13.39 -2.35 -14.40
CA GLY A 85 -13.26 -3.39 -15.42
C GLY A 85 -13.08 -4.80 -14.84
N ALA A 86 -13.93 -5.74 -15.24
CA ALA A 86 -13.80 -7.16 -14.90
C ALA A 86 -13.30 -8.01 -16.09
N THR A 87 -12.71 -9.15 -15.79
CA THR A 87 -12.33 -10.18 -16.77
C THR A 87 -12.56 -11.57 -16.21
N LYS A 88 -12.85 -12.53 -17.08
CA LYS A 88 -12.97 -13.94 -16.72
C LYS A 88 -11.60 -14.63 -16.83
N ILE A 89 -11.22 -15.37 -15.80
CA ILE A 89 -10.00 -16.18 -15.79
C ILE A 89 -10.37 -17.64 -15.53
N ARG A 90 -9.56 -18.56 -16.05
CA ARG A 90 -9.72 -20.00 -15.80
C ARG A 90 -8.75 -20.42 -14.70
N ARG A 91 -9.27 -20.99 -13.60
CA ARG A 91 -8.44 -21.53 -12.52
C ARG A 91 -7.85 -22.89 -12.93
N ALA A 92 -6.81 -23.34 -12.23
CA ALA A 92 -6.14 -24.62 -12.49
C ALA A 92 -7.09 -25.84 -12.44
N GLY A 93 -8.22 -25.75 -11.71
CA GLY A 93 -9.27 -26.77 -11.67
C GLY A 93 -10.36 -26.63 -12.74
N GLY A 94 -10.18 -25.79 -13.77
CA GLY A 94 -11.11 -25.65 -14.90
C GLY A 94 -12.31 -24.73 -14.66
N SER A 95 -12.58 -24.32 -13.42
CA SER A 95 -13.62 -23.33 -13.09
C SER A 95 -13.26 -21.93 -13.63
N TRP A 96 -14.29 -21.20 -14.04
CA TRP A 96 -14.20 -19.78 -14.34
C TRP A 96 -14.31 -18.96 -13.06
N ASP A 97 -13.59 -17.85 -13.03
CA ASP A 97 -13.62 -16.85 -11.97
C ASP A 97 -13.64 -15.45 -12.59
N VAL A 98 -14.23 -14.48 -11.89
CA VAL A 98 -14.33 -13.08 -12.35
C VAL A 98 -13.46 -12.22 -11.45
N VAL A 99 -12.46 -11.57 -12.04
CA VAL A 99 -11.49 -10.74 -11.33
C VAL A 99 -11.42 -9.35 -11.95
N ASN A 100 -10.98 -8.35 -11.19
CA ASN A 100 -10.68 -7.05 -11.75
C ASN A 100 -9.53 -7.17 -12.77
N ARG A 101 -9.72 -6.59 -13.96
CA ARG A 101 -8.80 -6.70 -15.10
C ARG A 101 -7.43 -6.11 -14.77
N THR A 102 -7.39 -4.95 -14.12
CA THR A 102 -6.15 -4.25 -13.76
C THR A 102 -5.38 -5.05 -12.72
N CYS A 103 -6.02 -5.48 -11.64
CA CYS A 103 -5.41 -6.33 -10.62
C CYS A 103 -4.84 -7.62 -11.22
N HIS A 104 -5.58 -8.26 -12.13
CA HIS A 104 -5.11 -9.47 -12.79
C HIS A 104 -3.91 -9.22 -13.72
N ALA A 105 -3.92 -8.12 -14.49
CA ALA A 105 -2.80 -7.75 -15.36
C ALA A 105 -1.53 -7.46 -14.55
N MET A 106 -1.67 -6.77 -13.42
CA MET A 106 -0.56 -6.51 -12.49
C MET A 106 -0.01 -7.82 -11.91
N TYR A 107 -0.90 -8.71 -11.44
CA TYR A 107 -0.50 -10.04 -10.97
C TYR A 107 0.29 -10.81 -12.03
N ALA A 108 -0.24 -10.88 -13.26
CA ALA A 108 0.40 -11.60 -14.36
C ALA A 108 1.77 -11.02 -14.73
N LYS A 109 1.92 -9.69 -14.68
CA LYS A 109 3.21 -9.02 -14.91
C LYS A 109 4.19 -9.29 -13.77
N TRP A 110 3.76 -9.11 -12.52
CA TRP A 110 4.58 -9.39 -11.35
C TRP A 110 5.10 -10.82 -11.36
N ALA A 111 4.22 -11.78 -11.69
CA ALA A 111 4.59 -13.18 -11.86
C ALA A 111 5.71 -13.37 -12.88
N ARG A 112 5.64 -12.72 -14.05
CA ARG A 112 6.70 -12.80 -15.08
C ARG A 112 8.03 -12.20 -14.63
N MET A 113 8.01 -11.15 -13.81
CA MET A 113 9.23 -10.49 -13.35
C MET A 113 9.90 -11.21 -12.17
N GLY A 114 9.10 -11.81 -11.28
CA GLY A 114 9.57 -12.26 -9.96
C GLY A 114 9.27 -13.72 -9.59
N LEU A 115 8.32 -14.37 -10.26
CA LEU A 115 7.89 -15.73 -9.95
C LEU A 115 8.35 -16.67 -11.07
N LYS A 116 9.44 -17.41 -10.85
CA LYS A 116 9.57 -18.73 -11.50
C LYS A 116 8.60 -19.66 -10.78
N GLU A 117 7.37 -19.79 -11.31
CA GLU A 117 6.36 -20.72 -10.84
C GLU A 117 6.95 -22.15 -10.83
N SER A 118 7.03 -22.76 -9.65
CA SER A 118 7.38 -24.18 -9.51
C SER A 118 6.48 -24.92 -8.53
N ASP A 119 5.79 -24.22 -7.61
CA ASP A 119 4.80 -24.82 -6.70
C ASP A 119 3.54 -23.92 -6.59
N PRO A 120 2.31 -24.46 -6.77
CA PRO A 120 1.06 -23.74 -6.53
C PRO A 120 0.92 -23.14 -5.13
N LYS A 121 1.63 -23.66 -4.12
CA LYS A 121 1.64 -23.15 -2.75
C LYS A 121 2.52 -21.90 -2.57
N ASP A 122 3.38 -21.58 -3.55
CA ASP A 122 4.21 -20.38 -3.57
C ASP A 122 3.48 -19.13 -4.12
N ARG A 123 2.18 -19.26 -4.45
CA ARG A 123 1.34 -18.19 -5.00
C ARG A 123 0.82 -17.25 -3.92
N ILE A 124 1.70 -16.47 -3.30
CA ILE A 124 1.28 -15.49 -2.27
C ILE A 124 1.31 -14.05 -2.82
N SER A 125 1.68 -13.86 -4.09
CA SER A 125 1.52 -12.55 -4.74
C SER A 125 0.08 -12.36 -5.22
N GLN A 126 -0.61 -11.34 -4.73
CA GLN A 126 -1.98 -11.01 -5.12
C GLN A 126 -2.15 -9.49 -5.21
N PHE A 127 -2.95 -9.06 -6.18
CA PHE A 127 -3.54 -7.73 -6.21
C PHE A 127 -5.06 -7.87 -6.14
N SER A 128 -5.70 -6.99 -5.40
CA SER A 128 -7.16 -6.92 -5.27
C SER A 128 -7.61 -5.46 -5.24
N LEU A 129 -8.90 -5.22 -5.47
CA LEU A 129 -9.48 -3.92 -5.16
C LEU A 129 -9.30 -3.67 -3.66
N TYR A 130 -9.01 -2.42 -3.31
CA TYR A 130 -8.92 -2.00 -1.91
C TYR A 130 -10.32 -2.03 -1.29
N ASP A 131 -10.44 -2.64 -0.11
CA ASP A 131 -11.64 -2.59 0.72
C ASP A 131 -11.27 -1.89 2.02
N SER A 132 -11.76 -0.67 2.19
CA SER A 132 -11.50 0.14 3.39
C SER A 132 -12.04 -0.51 4.67
N ARG A 133 -13.01 -1.42 4.56
CA ARG A 133 -13.55 -2.17 5.71
C ARG A 133 -12.60 -3.25 6.20
N LEU A 134 -11.65 -3.67 5.38
CA LEU A 134 -10.64 -4.68 5.73
C LEU A 134 -9.37 -4.06 6.35
N ASN A 135 -9.40 -2.75 6.65
CA ASN A 135 -8.34 -2.02 7.35
C ASN A 135 -6.93 -2.16 6.71
N GLY A 136 -6.87 -2.26 5.39
CA GLY A 136 -5.59 -2.40 4.66
C GLY A 136 -4.67 -1.20 4.85
N GLY A 137 -5.22 -0.01 5.13
CA GLY A 137 -4.49 1.17 5.60
C GLY A 137 -3.71 0.89 6.88
N ALA A 138 -4.39 0.50 7.97
CA ALA A 138 -3.71 0.15 9.22
C ALA A 138 -2.71 -1.02 9.08
N TYR A 139 -2.95 -1.93 8.12
CA TYR A 139 -2.01 -3.01 7.84
C TYR A 139 -0.68 -2.49 7.26
N ILE A 140 -0.72 -1.57 6.29
CA ILE A 140 0.49 -0.92 5.75
C ILE A 140 1.14 0.02 6.76
N LEU A 141 0.35 0.62 7.64
CA LEU A 141 0.81 1.63 8.60
C LEU A 141 1.22 1.02 9.95
N LYS A 142 1.19 -0.31 10.10
CA LYS A 142 1.56 -1.01 11.34
C LYS A 142 2.99 -0.66 11.83
N CYS A 143 3.90 -0.30 10.92
CA CYS A 143 5.25 0.18 11.25
C CYS A 143 5.31 1.57 11.88
N LEU A 144 4.28 2.39 11.69
CA LEU A 144 4.22 3.77 12.18
C LEU A 144 3.71 3.87 13.63
N GLY A 145 3.62 2.74 14.34
CA GLY A 145 3.38 2.72 15.78
C GLY A 145 1.93 2.94 16.23
N VAL A 146 0.94 2.72 15.35
CA VAL A 146 -0.46 2.86 15.75
C VAL A 146 -0.95 1.62 16.47
N ASP A 147 -1.05 1.72 17.79
CA ASP A 147 -2.08 1.01 18.54
C ASP A 147 -2.38 1.68 19.91
N GLU A 148 -3.64 2.05 20.16
CA GLU A 148 -4.13 2.41 21.51
C GLU A 148 -4.63 1.20 22.32
N SER A 149 -4.76 0.03 21.69
CA SER A 149 -5.23 -1.22 22.32
C SER A 149 -4.09 -2.17 22.73
N ARG A 150 -2.82 -1.83 22.44
CA ARG A 150 -1.66 -2.71 22.71
C ARG A 150 -1.12 -2.75 24.14
N LEU A 151 -1.65 -1.95 25.05
CA LEU A 151 -1.26 -1.96 26.47
C LEU A 151 -1.49 -3.31 27.19
N SER A 152 -2.12 -4.30 26.53
CA SER A 152 -2.34 -5.64 27.11
C SER A 152 -1.77 -6.84 26.31
N LYS A 153 -1.06 -6.62 25.20
CA LYS A 153 -0.42 -7.70 24.40
C LYS A 153 1.11 -7.50 24.22
N ASP A 154 1.69 -6.78 25.16
CA ASP A 154 2.94 -6.01 25.03
C ASP A 154 4.23 -6.77 25.38
N ILE A 155 4.38 -8.02 24.91
CA ILE A 155 5.67 -8.75 25.03
C ILE A 155 6.11 -9.34 23.69
N TYR A 156 5.17 -9.82 22.87
CA TYR A 156 5.50 -10.47 21.60
C TYR A 156 5.72 -9.48 20.45
N GLU A 157 4.95 -8.38 20.41
CA GLU A 157 5.10 -7.38 19.35
C GLU A 157 6.29 -6.45 19.60
N THR A 158 6.62 -6.17 20.85
CA THR A 158 7.75 -5.33 21.25
C THR A 158 9.11 -5.94 20.87
N ALA A 159 9.20 -7.28 20.81
CA ALA A 159 10.40 -7.98 20.32
C ALA A 159 10.57 -7.91 18.79
N LYS A 160 9.50 -7.66 18.02
CA LYS A 160 9.53 -7.56 16.54
C LYS A 160 10.10 -6.23 16.04
N PHE A 161 10.02 -5.17 16.84
CA PHE A 161 10.49 -3.83 16.48
C PHE A 161 11.99 -3.60 16.73
N ASN A 162 12.72 -4.62 17.18
CA ASN A 162 14.15 -4.51 17.50
C ASN A 162 15.07 -5.11 16.41
N TRP A 163 14.50 -5.42 15.24
CA TRP A 163 15.26 -5.69 14.01
C TRP A 163 14.95 -4.60 12.99
N GLU A 164 15.92 -4.30 12.14
CA GLU A 164 15.92 -3.31 11.05
C GLU A 164 14.84 -3.57 9.95
N ALA A 165 13.65 -4.06 10.30
CA ALA A 165 12.88 -5.03 9.52
C ALA A 165 11.54 -4.56 8.94
N ASP A 166 11.25 -3.26 8.93
CA ASP A 166 9.95 -2.71 8.51
C ASP A 166 10.17 -1.33 7.86
N GLU A 167 10.13 -1.25 6.51
CA GLU A 167 10.35 0.01 5.76
C GLU A 167 9.07 0.43 5.05
N LEU A 168 8.69 1.71 5.19
CA LEU A 168 7.59 2.33 4.44
C LEU A 168 8.15 3.32 3.41
N THR A 169 7.90 3.06 2.13
CA THR A 169 8.21 3.96 1.02
C THR A 169 6.92 4.56 0.46
N LEU A 170 6.86 5.89 0.38
CA LEU A 170 5.72 6.62 -0.18
C LEU A 170 6.08 7.22 -1.54
N SER A 171 5.09 7.33 -2.43
CA SER A 171 5.25 8.12 -3.65
C SER A 171 5.36 9.61 -3.32
N GLU A 172 6.08 10.37 -4.14
CA GLU A 172 6.18 11.83 -4.00
C GLU A 172 4.80 12.51 -4.01
N SER A 173 3.84 11.96 -4.78
CA SER A 173 2.45 12.42 -4.79
C SER A 173 1.75 12.25 -3.43
N VAL A 174 1.99 11.15 -2.72
CA VAL A 174 1.46 10.94 -1.37
C VAL A 174 2.09 11.97 -0.43
N THR A 175 3.41 12.17 -0.49
CA THR A 175 4.09 13.20 0.31
C THR A 175 3.49 14.58 0.08
N ARG A 176 3.25 14.98 -1.18
CA ARG A 176 2.60 16.27 -1.50
C ARG A 176 1.20 16.38 -0.91
N VAL A 177 0.39 15.31 -0.99
CA VAL A 177 -0.97 15.29 -0.41
C VAL A 177 -0.90 15.44 1.11
N VAL A 178 0.02 14.71 1.76
CA VAL A 178 0.24 14.78 3.22
C VAL A 178 0.68 16.19 3.63
N SER A 179 1.68 16.76 2.96
CA SER A 179 2.17 18.11 3.25
C SER A 179 1.09 19.18 3.04
N ALA A 180 0.33 19.11 1.95
CA ALA A 180 -0.76 20.05 1.67
C ALA A 180 -1.87 19.97 2.73
N TYR A 181 -2.22 18.76 3.17
CA TYR A 181 -3.18 18.57 4.24
C TYR A 181 -2.68 19.15 5.56
N LEU A 182 -1.44 18.86 5.97
CA LEU A 182 -0.85 19.39 7.20
C LEU A 182 -0.80 20.93 7.18
N ALA A 183 -0.41 21.53 6.06
CA ALA A 183 -0.41 22.99 5.88
C ALA A 183 -1.82 23.60 5.95
N SER A 184 -2.84 22.90 5.45
CA SER A 184 -4.24 23.37 5.56
C SER A 184 -4.72 23.40 7.03
N GLN A 185 -4.25 22.47 7.86
CA GLN A 185 -4.62 22.40 9.27
C GLN A 185 -3.93 23.47 10.12
N SER A 186 -2.67 23.82 9.81
CA SER A 186 -1.97 24.93 10.47
C SER A 186 -2.60 26.27 10.11
N ASN A 187 -2.92 26.50 8.83
CA ASN A 187 -3.61 27.71 8.38
C ASN A 187 -5.05 27.79 8.93
N GLY A 188 -5.75 26.67 9.06
CA GLY A 188 -7.08 26.61 9.68
C GLY A 188 -7.09 26.83 11.20
N LYS A 189 -5.96 26.61 11.89
CA LYS A 189 -5.78 27.02 13.31
C LYS A 189 -5.52 28.52 13.41
N LEU A 190 -4.66 29.09 12.56
CA LEU A 190 -4.40 30.53 12.48
C LEU A 190 -5.68 31.32 12.16
N LYS A 191 -6.50 30.85 11.20
CA LYS A 191 -7.76 31.50 10.85
C LYS A 191 -8.79 31.44 11.99
N ARG A 192 -8.87 30.31 12.71
CA ARG A 192 -9.74 30.18 13.91
C ARG A 192 -9.28 31.00 15.11
N MET A 193 -7.98 31.28 15.25
CA MET A 193 -7.47 32.20 16.28
C MET A 193 -7.82 33.66 15.91
N HIS A 194 -7.59 34.06 14.66
CA HIS A 194 -7.97 35.39 14.18
C HIS A 194 -9.49 35.65 14.26
N ASP A 195 -10.32 34.67 13.91
CA ASP A 195 -11.79 34.78 13.99
C ASP A 195 -12.32 34.76 15.43
N ARG A 196 -11.53 34.32 16.41
CA ARG A 196 -11.85 34.41 17.84
C ARG A 196 -11.47 35.78 18.42
N GLU A 197 -10.29 36.29 18.09
CA GLU A 197 -9.85 37.62 18.54
C GLU A 197 -10.74 38.76 18.00
N GLN A 198 -11.42 38.56 16.86
CA GLN A 198 -12.36 39.54 16.32
C GLN A 198 -13.79 39.45 16.88
N ARG A 199 -14.11 38.46 17.73
CA ARG A 199 -15.45 38.32 18.35
C ARG A 199 -15.51 38.80 19.81
N ASP A 200 -14.37 39.17 20.38
CA ASP A 200 -14.24 39.62 21.77
C ASP A 200 -14.02 41.16 21.86
N VAL A 201 -14.48 41.93 20.87
CA VAL A 201 -14.47 43.42 20.88
C VAL A 201 -15.87 43.96 20.62
#